data_AF-A0A536K7E5-F1
#
_entry.id   AF-A0A536K7E5-F1
#
_cell.length_a   1.000
_cell.length_b   1.000
_cell.length_c   1.000
_cell.angle_alpha   90.00
_cell.angle_beta   90.00
_cell.angle_gamma   90.00
#
_symmetry.space_group_name_H-M   'P 1'
#
loop_
_entity.id
_entity.type
_entity.pdbx_description
1 polymer ?
#
loop_
_entity_poly.entity_id
_entity_poly.type
_entity_poly.pdbx_seq_one_letter_code
_entity_poly.pdbx_strand_id
1 'polypeptide(L)'
;MKWAIDAYHSSVAFTIRHMMSRVRGEMKITEGWIDADGDNLSQARVEVVLDAATINTGVEMRDNHLRSADGHFDVANYPTITFKSTRVEGTDPSHFKVVGDLTIHGFTRTVALDARFTGEVKDPWGNRRIGFSAETKVNISTSRRCRPRPRPRPETRSRPKPPSSPASDPSSCAARQWSGGLFSKPIE
;
A
#
# COMPACT_ATOMS: atom_id res chain seq x y z
N MET A 1 5.41 -24.35 -7.01
CA MET A 1 5.52 -24.08 -8.46
C MET A 1 5.49 -22.59 -8.62
N LYS A 2 6.52 -22.03 -9.26
CA LYS A 2 6.74 -20.58 -9.31
C LYS A 2 6.24 -20.00 -10.65
N TRP A 3 5.32 -19.05 -10.55
CA TRP A 3 4.75 -18.29 -11.64
C TRP A 3 5.31 -16.87 -11.60
N ALA A 4 5.82 -16.38 -12.74
CA ALA A 4 6.23 -14.98 -12.87
C ALA A 4 5.01 -14.13 -13.25
N ILE A 5 4.88 -12.96 -12.63
CA ILE A 5 3.86 -11.98 -13.01
C ILE A 5 4.34 -11.26 -14.28
N ASP A 6 3.48 -11.17 -15.28
CA ASP A 6 3.76 -10.41 -16.49
C ASP A 6 3.54 -8.91 -16.23
N ALA A 7 4.63 -8.14 -16.20
CA ALA A 7 4.62 -6.70 -15.97
C ALA A 7 3.87 -5.90 -17.06
N TYR A 8 3.72 -6.44 -18.28
CA TYR A 8 3.08 -5.72 -19.39
C TYR A 8 1.55 -5.86 -19.38
N HIS A 9 1.04 -6.97 -18.85
CA HIS A 9 -0.40 -7.25 -18.77
C HIS A 9 -0.95 -7.07 -17.35
N SER A 10 -0.11 -6.67 -16.40
CA SER A 10 -0.51 -6.42 -15.02
C SER A 10 -0.37 -4.95 -14.66
N SER A 11 -1.37 -4.40 -13.98
CA SER A 11 -1.36 -3.03 -13.49
C SER A 11 -2.03 -2.93 -12.13
N VAL A 12 -1.60 -1.97 -11.32
CA VAL A 12 -2.25 -1.65 -10.05
C VAL A 12 -2.92 -0.30 -10.18
N ALA A 13 -4.25 -0.30 -10.11
CA ALA A 13 -5.03 0.93 -10.09
C ALA A 13 -5.48 1.25 -8.66
N PHE A 14 -5.44 2.53 -8.33
CA PHE A 14 -5.89 3.06 -7.06
C PHE A 14 -6.86 4.21 -7.26
N THR A 15 -7.76 4.38 -6.30
CA THR A 15 -8.65 5.54 -6.27
C THR A 15 -8.60 6.21 -4.90
N ILE A 16 -8.33 7.51 -4.91
CA ILE A 16 -8.27 8.35 -3.72
C ILE A 16 -9.42 9.34 -3.77
N ARG A 17 -10.11 9.50 -2.64
CA ARG A 17 -11.14 10.53 -2.49
C ARG A 17 -10.50 11.86 -2.07
N HIS A 18 -10.65 12.90 -2.89
CA HIS A 18 -10.22 14.25 -2.58
C HIS A 18 -11.44 15.19 -2.50
N MET A 19 -11.86 15.53 -1.27
CA MET A 19 -13.08 16.29 -0.93
C MET A 19 -14.35 15.76 -1.64
N MET A 20 -14.66 16.31 -2.82
CA MET A 20 -15.81 15.95 -3.67
C MET A 20 -15.44 15.11 -4.91
N SER A 21 -14.16 14.97 -5.23
CA SER A 21 -13.68 14.29 -6.44
C SER A 21 -13.01 12.95 -6.12
N ARG A 22 -12.99 12.04 -7.10
CA ARG A 22 -12.20 10.80 -7.05
C ARG A 22 -11.03 10.95 -8.00
N VAL A 23 -9.83 10.87 -7.48
CA VAL A 23 -8.60 10.80 -8.27
C VAL A 23 -8.31 9.33 -8.51
N ARG A 24 -8.31 8.93 -9.78
CA ARG A 24 -7.82 7.62 -10.20
C ARG A 24 -6.36 7.75 -10.58
N GLY A 25 -5.59 6.74 -10.25
CA GLY A 25 -4.23 6.60 -10.70
C GLY A 25 -3.87 5.15 -10.91
N GLU A 26 -2.76 4.95 -11.60
CA GLU A 26 -2.19 3.65 -11.89
C GLU A 26 -0.70 3.67 -11.57
N MET A 27 -0.18 2.50 -11.24
CA MET A 27 1.25 2.21 -11.08
C MET A 27 1.56 0.91 -11.80
N LYS A 28 2.75 0.84 -12.38
CA LYS A 28 3.22 -0.37 -13.05
C LYS A 28 3.86 -1.31 -12.04
N ILE A 29 3.62 -2.60 -12.25
CA ILE A 29 4.35 -3.66 -11.57
C ILE A 29 5.67 -3.82 -12.33
N THR A 30 6.79 -3.77 -11.62
CA THR A 30 8.10 -4.02 -12.22
C THR A 30 8.43 -5.49 -12.19
N GLU A 31 8.19 -6.14 -11.05
CA GLU A 31 8.50 -7.55 -10.83
C GLU A 31 7.47 -8.18 -9.90
N GLY A 32 7.25 -9.48 -10.06
CA GLY A 32 6.47 -10.23 -9.09
C GLY A 32 6.45 -11.72 -9.35
N TRP A 33 6.19 -12.48 -8.31
CA TRP A 33 6.13 -13.93 -8.35
C TRP A 33 5.03 -14.47 -7.45
N ILE A 34 4.44 -15.57 -7.90
CA ILE A 34 3.49 -16.37 -7.15
C ILE A 34 4.09 -17.77 -7.04
N ASP A 35 4.39 -18.22 -5.83
CA ASP A 35 4.78 -19.60 -5.56
C ASP A 35 3.61 -20.31 -4.88
N ALA A 36 3.02 -21.28 -5.58
CA ALA A 36 1.91 -22.09 -5.07
C ALA A 36 2.31 -23.57 -5.09
N ASP A 37 2.05 -24.28 -4.01
CA ASP A 37 2.34 -25.71 -3.91
C ASP A 37 1.15 -26.54 -4.42
N GLY A 38 1.22 -26.94 -5.70
CA GLY A 38 0.16 -27.68 -6.38
C GLY A 38 -1.19 -26.94 -6.32
N ASP A 39 -2.25 -27.66 -5.94
CA ASP A 39 -3.59 -27.12 -5.81
C ASP A 39 -3.84 -26.43 -4.46
N ASN A 40 -2.86 -26.47 -3.54
CA ASN A 40 -3.03 -25.88 -2.21
C ASN A 40 -2.63 -24.40 -2.20
N LEU A 41 -3.59 -23.55 -2.55
CA LEU A 41 -3.43 -22.09 -2.54
C LEU A 41 -3.26 -21.50 -1.13
N SER A 42 -3.56 -22.23 -0.05
CA SER A 42 -3.48 -21.71 1.33
C SER A 42 -2.04 -21.36 1.75
N GLN A 43 -1.04 -22.02 1.14
CA GLN A 43 0.39 -21.75 1.37
C GLN A 43 1.01 -20.90 0.27
N ALA A 44 0.21 -20.36 -0.65
CA ALA A 44 0.74 -19.57 -1.76
C ALA A 44 1.45 -18.31 -1.26
N ARG A 45 2.66 -18.09 -1.77
CA ARG A 45 3.47 -16.89 -1.52
C ARG A 45 3.38 -15.99 -2.74
N VAL A 46 2.97 -14.75 -2.51
CA VAL A 46 2.84 -13.73 -3.53
C VAL A 46 3.76 -12.59 -3.14
N GLU A 47 4.67 -12.23 -4.02
CA GLU A 47 5.48 -11.02 -3.86
C GLU A 47 5.33 -10.17 -5.11
N VAL A 48 5.08 -8.88 -4.90
CA VAL A 48 4.91 -7.90 -5.97
C VAL A 48 5.74 -6.68 -5.63
N VAL A 49 6.50 -6.21 -6.62
CA VAL A 49 7.29 -5.00 -6.56
C VAL A 49 6.73 -4.02 -7.59
N LEU A 50 6.43 -2.81 -7.13
CA LEU A 50 5.99 -1.71 -7.97
C LEU A 50 7.02 -0.59 -7.90
N ASP A 51 7.14 0.14 -9.00
CA ASP A 51 7.94 1.35 -9.05
C ASP A 51 7.04 2.58 -8.82
N ALA A 52 7.30 3.27 -7.71
CA ALA A 52 6.57 4.48 -7.34
C ALA A 52 6.79 5.63 -8.33
N ALA A 53 7.88 5.62 -9.10
CA ALA A 53 8.13 6.58 -10.17
C ALA A 53 7.12 6.44 -11.32
N THR A 54 6.53 5.26 -11.51
CA THR A 54 5.57 4.99 -12.59
C THR A 54 4.16 5.47 -12.30
N ILE A 55 3.93 6.14 -11.15
CA ILE A 55 2.64 6.70 -10.80
C ILE A 55 2.14 7.64 -11.89
N ASN A 56 0.92 7.38 -12.36
CA ASN A 56 0.25 8.17 -13.38
C ASN A 56 -1.19 8.43 -12.95
N THR A 57 -1.56 9.70 -12.88
CA THR A 57 -2.95 10.12 -12.58
C THR A 57 -3.57 10.92 -13.72
N GLY A 58 -2.89 10.98 -14.88
CA GLY A 58 -3.29 11.75 -16.06
C GLY A 58 -3.00 13.24 -15.97
N VAL A 59 -2.32 13.72 -14.91
CA VAL A 59 -1.97 15.13 -14.73
C VAL A 59 -0.52 15.21 -14.27
N GLU A 60 0.38 15.56 -15.19
CA GLU A 60 1.82 15.55 -14.98
C GLU A 60 2.27 16.36 -13.76
N MET A 61 1.72 17.57 -13.55
CA MET A 61 2.04 18.40 -12.38
C MET A 61 1.70 17.69 -11.06
N ARG A 62 0.59 16.93 -11.01
CA ARG A 62 0.21 16.18 -9.82
C ARG A 62 1.09 14.96 -9.64
N ASP A 63 1.43 14.27 -10.72
CA ASP A 63 2.30 13.10 -10.67
C ASP A 63 3.70 13.49 -10.18
N ASN A 64 4.24 14.61 -10.68
CA ASN A 64 5.50 15.17 -10.20
C ASN A 64 5.44 15.56 -8.72
N HIS A 65 4.32 16.17 -8.27
CA HIS A 65 4.14 16.47 -6.86
C HIS A 65 4.07 15.19 -6.02
N LEU A 66 3.33 14.16 -6.43
CA LEU A 66 3.21 12.88 -5.71
C LEU A 66 4.56 12.15 -5.55
N ARG A 67 5.42 12.25 -6.57
CA ARG A 67 6.76 11.65 -6.55
C ARG A 67 7.76 12.40 -5.67
N SER A 68 7.53 13.69 -5.43
CA SER A 68 8.42 14.53 -4.62
C SER A 68 8.42 14.13 -3.14
N ALA A 69 9.40 14.62 -2.38
CA ALA A 69 9.54 14.37 -0.94
C ALA A 69 8.33 14.87 -0.13
N ASP A 70 7.67 15.95 -0.59
CA ASP A 70 6.45 16.49 0.01
C ASP A 70 5.18 15.71 -0.41
N GLY A 71 5.34 14.76 -1.35
CA GLY A 71 4.31 14.18 -2.21
C GLY A 71 3.57 12.93 -1.75
N HIS A 72 3.91 12.35 -0.60
CA HIS A 72 3.47 11.03 -0.09
C HIS A 72 4.32 9.82 -0.52
N PHE A 73 4.93 9.82 -1.71
CA PHE A 73 5.73 8.67 -2.15
C PHE A 73 7.24 8.85 -2.01
N ASP A 74 7.76 10.09 -2.04
CA ASP A 74 9.19 10.41 -1.88
C ASP A 74 10.09 9.42 -2.64
N VAL A 75 9.90 9.38 -3.96
CA VAL A 75 10.47 8.36 -4.85
C VAL A 75 12.01 8.39 -4.83
N ALA A 76 12.60 9.53 -4.47
CA ALA A 76 14.05 9.67 -4.30
C ALA A 76 14.60 8.79 -3.17
N ASN A 77 13.86 8.63 -2.06
CA ASN A 77 14.27 7.81 -0.92
C ASN A 77 13.59 6.43 -0.91
N TYR A 78 12.37 6.33 -1.46
CA TYR A 78 11.56 5.12 -1.48
C TYR A 78 11.04 4.82 -2.89
N PRO A 79 11.92 4.41 -3.82
CA PRO A 79 11.54 4.17 -5.21
C PRO A 79 10.58 2.99 -5.38
N THR A 80 10.61 2.02 -4.47
CA THR A 80 9.87 0.77 -4.60
C THR A 80 8.76 0.63 -3.56
N ILE A 81 7.60 0.17 -4.01
CA ILE A 81 6.50 -0.30 -3.16
C ILE A 81 6.48 -1.82 -3.25
N THR A 82 6.41 -2.51 -2.11
CA THR A 82 6.45 -3.97 -2.08
C THR A 82 5.26 -4.55 -1.33
N PHE A 83 4.66 -5.60 -1.87
CA PHE A 83 3.68 -6.42 -1.18
C PHE A 83 4.22 -7.84 -1.03
N LYS A 84 4.13 -8.41 0.18
CA LYS A 84 4.54 -9.79 0.46
C LYS A 84 3.44 -10.52 1.21
N SER A 85 2.87 -11.59 0.63
CA SER A 85 1.87 -12.38 1.32
C SER A 85 2.47 -13.20 2.47
N THR A 86 1.70 -13.32 3.54
CA THR A 86 2.03 -14.15 4.69
C THR A 86 1.13 -15.37 4.77
N ARG A 87 -0.13 -15.25 4.35
CA ARG A 87 -1.12 -16.33 4.34
C ARG A 87 -2.25 -16.04 3.36
N VAL A 88 -2.88 -17.11 2.88
CA VAL A 88 -4.10 -17.03 2.07
C VAL A 88 -5.23 -17.69 2.86
N GLU A 89 -6.34 -16.96 3.03
CA GLU A 89 -7.55 -17.46 3.67
C GLU A 89 -8.64 -17.66 2.63
N GLY A 90 -9.35 -18.78 2.71
CA GLY A 90 -10.47 -19.06 1.83
C GLY A 90 -10.49 -20.51 1.40
N THR A 91 -11.69 -21.06 1.30
CA THR A 91 -11.93 -22.42 0.81
C THR A 91 -12.52 -22.41 -0.61
N ASP A 92 -12.86 -21.24 -1.13
CA ASP A 92 -13.45 -21.09 -2.46
C ASP A 92 -12.32 -20.91 -3.51
N PRO A 93 -12.26 -21.77 -4.53
CA PRO A 93 -11.26 -21.66 -5.61
C PRO A 93 -11.35 -20.36 -6.41
N SER A 94 -12.53 -19.73 -6.43
CA SER A 94 -12.79 -18.51 -7.19
C SER A 94 -12.59 -17.23 -6.39
N HIS A 95 -12.65 -17.29 -5.06
CA HIS A 95 -12.57 -16.11 -4.18
C HIS A 95 -11.85 -16.42 -2.87
N PHE A 96 -10.76 -15.71 -2.62
CA PHE A 96 -9.94 -15.90 -1.43
C PHE A 96 -9.31 -14.58 -0.97
N LYS A 97 -8.88 -14.53 0.28
CA LYS A 97 -8.23 -13.37 0.88
C LYS A 97 -6.73 -13.60 0.99
N VAL A 98 -5.94 -12.76 0.34
CA VAL A 98 -4.48 -12.78 0.47
C VAL A 98 -4.10 -11.76 1.54
N VAL A 99 -3.65 -12.24 2.69
CA VAL A 99 -3.15 -11.37 3.76
C VAL A 99 -1.64 -11.24 3.60
N GLY A 100 -1.16 -10.00 3.62
CA GLY A 100 0.25 -9.73 3.41
C GLY A 100 0.68 -8.35 3.88
N ASP A 101 1.98 -8.16 3.93
CA ASP A 101 2.61 -6.92 4.35
C ASP A 101 2.86 -6.02 3.14
N LEU A 102 2.18 -4.88 3.13
CA LEU A 102 2.33 -3.81 2.16
C LEU A 102 3.27 -2.74 2.72
N THR A 103 4.37 -2.50 2.02
CA THR A 103 5.35 -1.47 2.36
C THR A 103 5.27 -0.32 1.37
N ILE A 104 4.89 0.86 1.86
CA ILE A 104 4.81 2.10 1.08
C ILE A 104 5.57 3.18 1.85
N HIS A 105 6.49 3.88 1.18
CA HIS A 105 7.28 4.96 1.80
C HIS A 105 8.00 4.50 3.09
N GLY A 106 8.55 3.28 3.07
CA GLY A 106 9.22 2.67 4.23
C GLY A 106 8.30 2.22 5.38
N PHE A 107 6.98 2.43 5.28
CA PHE A 107 6.02 1.97 6.28
C PHE A 107 5.37 0.67 5.84
N THR A 108 5.55 -0.38 6.66
CA THR A 108 4.92 -1.68 6.45
C THR A 108 3.61 -1.79 7.22
N ARG A 109 2.55 -2.25 6.53
CA ARG A 109 1.24 -2.55 7.12
C ARG A 109 0.70 -3.86 6.57
N THR A 110 0.18 -4.69 7.46
CA THR A 110 -0.55 -5.88 7.06
C THR A 110 -1.90 -5.48 6.49
N VAL A 111 -2.19 -5.91 5.26
CA VAL A 111 -3.43 -5.66 4.53
C VAL A 111 -4.00 -6.99 4.04
N ALA A 112 -5.33 -7.07 3.93
CA ALA A 112 -6.02 -8.20 3.32
C ALA A 112 -6.52 -7.77 1.94
N LEU A 113 -6.11 -8.50 0.91
CA LEU A 113 -6.57 -8.36 -0.47
C LEU A 113 -7.66 -9.38 -0.73
N ASP A 114 -8.85 -8.93 -1.10
CA ASP A 114 -9.92 -9.78 -1.63
C ASP A 114 -9.57 -10.13 -3.08
N ALA A 115 -9.02 -11.34 -3.29
CA ALA A 115 -8.54 -11.84 -4.56
C ALA A 115 -9.55 -12.79 -5.22
N ARG A 116 -9.70 -12.68 -6.53
CA ARG A 116 -10.60 -13.45 -7.36
C ARG A 116 -9.85 -14.07 -8.50
N PHE A 117 -10.15 -15.32 -8.81
CA PHE A 117 -9.64 -15.98 -10.01
C PHE A 117 -10.47 -15.51 -11.22
N THR A 118 -9.81 -14.96 -12.24
CA THR A 118 -10.48 -14.44 -13.44
C THR A 118 -10.49 -15.44 -14.59
N GLY A 119 -9.60 -16.43 -14.57
CA GLY A 119 -9.58 -17.48 -15.57
C GLY A 119 -8.18 -18.05 -15.79
N GLU A 120 -8.12 -19.10 -16.62
CA GLU A 120 -6.88 -19.66 -17.13
C GLU A 120 -6.97 -19.71 -18.65
N VAL A 121 -5.91 -19.26 -19.31
CA VAL A 121 -5.80 -19.28 -20.77
C VAL A 121 -4.50 -19.96 -21.14
N LYS A 122 -4.54 -20.81 -22.17
CA LYS A 122 -3.34 -21.33 -22.81
C LYS A 122 -2.97 -20.38 -23.94
N ASP A 123 -1.77 -19.82 -23.88
CA ASP A 123 -1.32 -18.92 -24.95
C ASP A 123 -1.01 -19.72 -26.24
N PRO A 124 -0.95 -19.06 -27.41
CA PRO A 124 -0.69 -19.73 -28.68
C PRO A 124 0.63 -20.52 -28.73
N TRP A 125 1.55 -20.23 -27.81
CA TRP A 125 2.84 -20.91 -27.65
C TRP A 125 2.79 -22.10 -26.69
N GLY A 126 1.63 -22.39 -26.10
CA GLY A 126 1.39 -23.56 -25.28
C GLY A 126 1.70 -23.41 -23.80
N ASN A 127 2.09 -22.22 -23.35
CA ASN A 127 2.23 -21.88 -21.94
C ASN A 127 0.87 -21.61 -21.33
N ARG A 128 0.78 -21.91 -20.04
CA ARG A 128 -0.41 -21.68 -19.24
C ARG A 128 -0.31 -20.29 -18.59
N ARG A 129 -1.38 -19.51 -18.66
CA ARG A 129 -1.50 -18.19 -18.03
C ARG A 129 -2.70 -18.18 -17.12
N ILE A 130 -2.55 -17.56 -15.96
CA ILE A 130 -3.60 -17.53 -14.94
C ILE A 130 -3.87 -16.09 -14.56
N GLY A 131 -5.15 -15.75 -14.60
CA GLY A 131 -5.64 -14.45 -14.22
C GLY A 131 -6.19 -14.40 -12.79
N PHE A 132 -5.82 -13.35 -12.06
CA PHE A 132 -6.41 -12.94 -10.80
C PHE A 132 -6.86 -11.47 -10.84
N SER A 133 -7.69 -11.07 -9.88
CA SER A 133 -8.03 -9.67 -9.61
C SER A 133 -8.12 -9.51 -8.10
N ALA A 134 -7.38 -8.56 -7.54
CA ALA A 134 -7.33 -8.31 -6.10
C ALA A 134 -7.80 -6.90 -5.75
N GLU A 135 -8.65 -6.77 -4.75
CA GLU A 135 -9.09 -5.47 -4.25
C GLU A 135 -8.81 -5.36 -2.75
N THR A 136 -8.46 -4.16 -2.28
CA THR A 136 -8.36 -3.92 -0.83
C THR A 136 -8.68 -2.48 -0.52
N LYS A 137 -9.00 -2.16 0.73
CA LYS A 137 -9.08 -0.76 1.18
C LYS A 137 -7.99 -0.48 2.20
N VAL A 138 -7.04 0.37 1.81
CA VAL A 138 -5.94 0.79 2.68
C VAL A 138 -6.15 2.24 3.12
N ASN A 139 -6.15 2.43 4.43
CA ASN A 139 -6.07 3.76 5.02
C ASN A 139 -4.60 4.09 5.26
N ILE A 140 -4.02 4.92 4.41
CA ILE A 140 -2.67 5.48 4.59
C ILE A 140 -2.82 6.79 5.40
N SER A 141 -3.44 6.72 6.58
CA SER A 141 -3.20 7.76 7.58
C SER A 141 -1.82 7.49 8.14
N THR A 142 -0.92 8.44 7.96
CA THR A 142 0.39 8.47 8.62
C THR A 142 0.12 8.60 10.11
N SER A 143 -0.22 7.49 10.78
CA SER A 143 -0.19 7.44 12.22
C SER A 143 1.27 7.54 12.62
N ARG A 144 1.75 8.78 12.69
CA ARG A 144 2.68 9.18 13.72
C ARG A 144 2.00 8.71 15.00
N ARG A 145 2.29 7.48 15.44
CA ARG A 145 2.27 7.21 16.87
C ARG A 145 3.33 8.15 17.41
N CYS A 146 2.90 9.37 17.76
CA CYS A 146 3.63 10.21 18.68
C CYS A 146 3.85 9.32 19.89
N ARG A 147 5.04 8.72 19.96
CA ARG A 147 5.48 8.05 21.18
C ARG A 147 5.45 9.19 22.20
N PRO A 148 4.59 9.13 23.23
CA PRO A 148 4.63 10.16 24.25
C PRO A 148 6.08 10.18 24.76
N ARG A 149 6.73 11.36 24.70
CA ARG A 149 8.03 11.51 25.35
C ARG A 149 7.85 11.01 26.79
N PRO A 150 8.73 10.15 27.31
CA PRO A 150 8.63 9.73 28.71
C PRO A 150 8.57 11.00 29.56
N ARG A 151 7.54 11.11 30.40
CA ARG A 151 7.43 12.25 31.31
C ARG A 151 8.71 12.30 32.15
N PRO A 152 9.38 13.45 32.27
CA PRO A 152 10.47 13.57 33.23
C PRO A 152 9.93 13.20 34.62
N ARG A 153 10.68 12.37 35.37
CA ARG A 153 10.35 12.04 36.76
C ARG A 153 10.22 13.35 37.55
N PRO A 154 9.25 13.48 38.47
CA PRO A 154 9.17 14.65 39.31
C PRO A 154 10.38 14.68 40.26
N GLU A 155 11.34 15.56 39.98
CA GLU A 155 12.27 16.02 41.00
C GLU A 155 11.49 16.81 42.05
N THR A 156 11.71 16.45 43.31
CA THR A 156 11.12 17.04 44.50
C THR A 156 11.43 18.53 44.53
N ARG A 157 10.40 19.37 44.37
CA ARG A 157 10.53 20.82 44.20
C ARG A 157 10.41 21.55 45.54
N SER A 158 11.48 22.17 46.01
CA SER A 158 11.38 23.33 46.92
C SER A 158 11.09 24.61 46.08
N ARG A 159 10.18 25.44 46.58
CA ARG A 159 9.61 26.68 45.98
C ARG A 159 10.38 27.95 46.45
N PRO A 160 10.03 29.19 46.04
CA PRO A 160 9.66 29.74 44.70
C PRO A 160 10.22 31.18 44.41
N LYS A 161 10.12 31.69 43.15
CA LYS A 161 9.72 33.10 42.81
C LYS A 161 9.44 33.28 41.28
N PRO A 162 8.50 34.16 40.83
CA PRO A 162 8.18 34.44 39.40
C PRO A 162 8.79 35.80 38.94
N PRO A 163 8.49 36.42 37.76
CA PRO A 163 7.60 36.07 36.62
C PRO A 163 8.21 36.31 35.19
N SER A 164 7.54 35.88 34.12
CA SER A 164 7.19 36.70 32.92
C SER A 164 6.88 35.88 31.64
N SER A 165 5.90 36.40 30.88
CA SER A 165 5.55 36.19 29.47
C SER A 165 4.70 34.98 29.02
N PRO A 166 3.68 35.20 28.17
CA PRO A 166 2.91 34.16 27.51
C PRO A 166 3.56 33.81 26.16
N ALA A 167 3.95 32.54 25.98
CA ALA A 167 4.24 32.00 24.66
C ALA A 167 3.08 31.09 24.26
N SER A 168 2.48 31.40 23.11
CA SER A 168 1.44 30.68 22.41
C SER A 168 1.97 29.34 21.88
N ASP A 169 1.37 28.23 22.32
CA ASP A 169 1.58 26.88 21.77
C ASP A 169 0.53 26.58 20.67
N PRO A 170 0.92 26.26 19.43
CA PRO A 170 0.01 25.67 18.45
C PRO A 170 0.14 24.14 18.49
N SER A 171 -0.60 23.48 19.38
CA SER A 171 -0.75 22.02 19.39
C SER A 171 -2.15 21.61 18.97
N SER A 172 -2.38 21.48 17.65
CA SER A 172 -3.50 20.71 17.12
C SER A 172 -3.18 20.23 15.70
N CYS A 173 -2.72 18.98 15.58
CA CYS A 173 -2.73 18.27 14.30
C CYS A 173 -4.08 17.58 14.15
N ALA A 174 -4.94 18.16 13.31
CA ALA A 174 -6.20 17.58 12.89
C ALA A 174 -5.96 16.34 12.01
N ALA A 175 -6.57 15.22 12.38
CA ALA A 175 -6.60 13.99 11.58
C ALA A 175 -7.46 14.21 10.33
N ARG A 176 -6.88 14.02 9.12
CA ARG A 176 -7.65 13.86 7.88
C ARG A 176 -7.67 12.39 7.49
N GLN A 177 -8.89 11.91 7.27
CA GLN A 177 -9.26 10.52 7.06
C GLN A 177 -9.03 10.15 5.59
N TRP A 178 -8.33 9.04 5.34
CA TRP A 178 -8.09 8.50 4.00
C TRP A 178 -8.71 7.11 3.89
N SER A 179 -9.61 6.91 2.94
CA SER A 179 -10.17 5.60 2.59
C SER A 179 -9.91 5.36 1.11
N GLY A 180 -8.78 4.70 0.80
CA GLY A 180 -8.40 4.33 -0.56
C GLY A 180 -8.72 2.86 -0.79
N GLY A 181 -9.43 2.54 -1.88
CA GLY A 181 -9.62 1.19 -2.39
C GLY A 181 -8.65 0.92 -3.54
N LEU A 182 -7.80 -0.10 -3.42
CA LEU A 182 -7.15 -0.78 -4.54
C LEU A 182 -8.24 -1.52 -5.33
N PHE A 183 -8.30 -1.21 -6.62
CA PHE A 183 -9.03 -1.98 -7.62
C PHE A 183 -7.97 -2.59 -8.53
N SER A 184 -7.71 -3.90 -8.44
CA SER A 184 -6.93 -4.56 -9.49
C SER A 184 -7.88 -5.00 -10.60
N LYS A 185 -7.62 -4.52 -11.82
CA LYS A 185 -8.30 -5.01 -13.02
C LYS A 185 -7.90 -6.47 -13.31
N PRO A 186 -8.74 -7.21 -14.06
CA PRO A 186 -8.48 -8.62 -14.38
C PRO A 186 -7.13 -8.78 -15.08
N ILE A 187 -6.36 -9.74 -14.57
CA ILE A 187 -5.16 -10.27 -15.21
C ILE A 187 -5.60 -11.12 -16.41
N GLU A 188 -4.97 -10.87 -17.56
CA GLU A 188 -4.95 -11.72 -18.76
C GLU A 188 -3.53 -12.21 -19.05
#